data_AF-A0A496WPM2-F1
#
_entry.id   AF-A0A496WPM2-F1
#
_cell.length_a   1.000
_cell.length_b   1.000
_cell.length_c   1.000
_cell.angle_alpha   90.00
_cell.angle_beta   90.00
_cell.angle_gamma   90.00
#
_symmetry.space_group_name_H-M   'P 1'
#
loop_
_entity.id
_entity.type
_entity.pdbx_description
1 polymer ?
#
loop_
_entity_poly.entity_id
_entity_poly.type
_entity_poly.pdbx_seq_one_letter_code
_entity_poly.pdbx_strand_id
1 'polypeptide(L)'
;MEYLNVINIDKHNPNYKDRQNIWLRFHFSAMNDHGFDRLCEIDKWRFINFIRLQIQTKKPVLLDLKYLGRQGFDFTTRRLTSTINQLKESELVTIRMGSGWDQDGNSEGTGREQRGNSEGTEQEQKPKIVTTKGLKKKSVTQSRVEKSRVDIHVRVFTEWNRMAIKQHRNIDKYTSSINGALEYYSEQEIIQAMNNYKLVLVSDKHYYSHFFTLDKFLAQKNGLENFVSGNKPFEAYKNKSNNFVQDNRQNGVAI
;
A
#
# COMPACT_ATOMS: atom_id res chain seq x y z
N MET A 1 -2.89 -14.76 -12.64
CA MET A 1 -3.56 -13.60 -13.27
C MET A 1 -4.15 -12.73 -12.16
N GLU A 2 -4.28 -11.42 -12.39
CA GLU A 2 -4.85 -10.48 -11.40
C GLU A 2 -6.33 -10.26 -11.63
N TYR A 3 -7.11 -10.28 -10.55
CA TYR A 3 -8.54 -10.02 -10.58
C TYR A 3 -8.91 -8.89 -9.63
N LEU A 4 -9.83 -8.03 -10.08
CA LEU A 4 -10.41 -6.94 -9.33
C LEU A 4 -11.82 -7.32 -8.88
N ASN A 5 -12.08 -7.18 -7.59
CA ASN A 5 -13.38 -7.37 -7.00
C ASN A 5 -13.84 -6.07 -6.34
N VAL A 6 -14.97 -5.52 -6.78
CA VAL A 6 -15.64 -4.37 -6.17
C VAL A 6 -16.19 -4.76 -4.80
N ILE A 7 -15.85 -3.99 -3.78
CA ILE A 7 -16.32 -4.22 -2.41
C ILE A 7 -17.77 -3.76 -2.30
N ASN A 8 -18.59 -4.49 -1.55
CA ASN A 8 -19.98 -4.13 -1.26
C ASN A 8 -20.78 -3.76 -2.52
N ILE A 9 -20.68 -4.56 -3.58
CA ILE A 9 -21.39 -4.30 -4.83
C ILE A 9 -22.91 -4.15 -4.63
N ASP A 10 -23.48 -4.83 -3.63
CA ASP A 10 -24.87 -4.67 -3.16
C ASP A 10 -25.19 -3.23 -2.69
N LYS A 11 -24.23 -2.50 -2.12
CA LYS A 11 -24.36 -1.08 -1.75
C LYS A 11 -24.50 -0.17 -2.97
N HIS A 12 -23.79 -0.51 -4.05
CA HIS A 12 -23.74 0.29 -5.28
C HIS A 12 -24.87 -0.09 -6.26
N ASN A 13 -25.45 -1.28 -6.12
CA ASN A 13 -26.60 -1.73 -6.88
C ASN A 13 -27.48 -2.69 -6.06
N PRO A 14 -28.37 -2.18 -5.19
CA PRO A 14 -29.21 -3.02 -4.35
C PRO A 14 -30.15 -3.91 -5.19
N ASN A 15 -30.32 -5.18 -4.79
CA ASN A 15 -31.16 -6.20 -5.43
C ASN A 15 -30.70 -6.68 -6.83
N TYR A 16 -29.40 -6.60 -7.14
CA TYR A 16 -28.88 -7.00 -8.45
C TYR A 16 -28.82 -8.52 -8.68
N LYS A 17 -28.88 -9.33 -7.62
CA LYS A 17 -28.71 -10.80 -7.70
C LYS A 17 -29.85 -11.49 -8.45
N ASP A 18 -31.04 -10.89 -8.48
CA ASP A 18 -32.27 -11.53 -8.96
C ASP A 18 -32.75 -11.08 -10.35
N ARG A 19 -31.99 -10.27 -11.09
CA ARG A 19 -32.44 -9.70 -12.38
C ARG A 19 -31.62 -10.21 -13.57
N GLN A 20 -32.33 -10.65 -14.62
CA GLN A 20 -31.74 -11.06 -15.90
C GLN A 20 -31.36 -9.85 -16.79
N ASN A 21 -32.04 -8.71 -16.63
CA ASN A 21 -31.78 -7.51 -17.42
C ASN A 21 -30.84 -6.55 -16.67
N ILE A 22 -29.67 -6.31 -17.26
CA ILE A 22 -28.55 -5.59 -16.65
C ILE A 22 -28.65 -4.10 -17.04
N TRP A 23 -29.71 -3.43 -16.57
CA TRP A 23 -29.67 -1.98 -16.48
C TRP A 23 -28.90 -1.66 -15.21
N LEU A 24 -27.72 -1.05 -15.34
CA LEU A 24 -27.02 -0.49 -14.19
C LEU A 24 -27.89 0.67 -13.67
N ARG A 25 -28.76 0.40 -12.71
CA ARG A 25 -29.44 1.45 -11.96
C ARG A 25 -28.42 2.05 -11.02
N PHE A 26 -27.63 2.99 -11.52
CA PHE A 26 -26.62 3.67 -10.74
C PHE A 26 -27.33 4.59 -9.74
N HIS A 27 -27.38 4.18 -8.48
CA HIS A 27 -27.99 5.01 -7.44
C HIS A 27 -27.08 6.19 -7.16
N PHE A 28 -27.61 7.41 -7.23
CA PHE A 28 -26.86 8.62 -6.86
C PHE A 28 -26.31 8.57 -5.43
N SER A 29 -26.91 7.77 -4.54
CA SER A 29 -26.36 7.52 -3.20
C SER A 29 -24.96 6.89 -3.23
N ALA A 30 -24.59 6.17 -4.29
CA ALA A 30 -23.24 5.66 -4.49
C ALA A 30 -22.23 6.77 -4.81
N MET A 31 -22.69 7.92 -5.31
CA MET A 31 -21.84 9.09 -5.52
C MET A 31 -21.48 9.79 -4.21
N ASN A 32 -22.32 9.68 -3.18
CA ASN A 32 -22.05 10.22 -1.84
C ASN A 32 -21.10 9.33 -1.02
N ASP A 33 -20.50 8.30 -1.63
CA ASP A 33 -19.48 7.51 -0.98
C ASP A 33 -18.18 8.32 -0.90
N HIS A 34 -17.67 8.50 0.31
CA HIS A 34 -16.49 9.31 0.55
C HIS A 34 -15.22 8.78 -0.15
N GLY A 35 -15.13 7.47 -0.40
CA GLY A 35 -14.08 6.88 -1.23
C GLY A 35 -14.29 7.23 -2.71
N PHE A 36 -15.52 7.15 -3.21
CA PHE A 36 -15.86 7.53 -4.58
C PHE A 36 -15.60 9.02 -4.85
N ASP A 37 -15.98 9.89 -3.92
CA ASP A 37 -15.84 11.35 -4.09
C ASP A 37 -14.40 11.81 -4.29
N ARG A 38 -13.45 11.13 -3.64
CA ARG A 38 -12.00 11.41 -3.70
C ARG A 38 -11.35 11.02 -5.03
N LEU A 39 -12.02 10.20 -5.83
CA LEU A 39 -11.51 9.81 -7.13
C LEU A 39 -11.57 10.97 -8.11
N CYS A 40 -10.58 11.05 -8.99
CA CYS A 40 -10.71 11.95 -10.14
C CYS A 40 -11.77 11.42 -11.11
N GLU A 41 -12.24 12.27 -12.03
CA GLU A 41 -13.30 11.93 -12.97
C GLU A 41 -13.00 10.66 -13.79
N ILE A 42 -11.76 10.49 -14.25
CA ILE A 42 -11.33 9.30 -15.01
C ILE A 42 -11.46 8.03 -14.15
N ASP A 43 -11.06 8.10 -12.88
CA ASP A 43 -11.11 6.95 -11.97
C ASP A 43 -12.56 6.63 -11.58
N LYS A 44 -13.42 7.65 -11.42
CA LYS A 44 -14.87 7.50 -11.20
C LYS A 44 -15.51 6.72 -12.35
N TRP A 45 -15.23 7.11 -13.61
CA TRP A 45 -15.77 6.42 -14.78
C TRP A 45 -15.27 4.98 -14.92
N ARG A 46 -13.97 4.76 -14.66
CA ARG A 46 -13.40 3.40 -14.66
C ARG A 46 -14.00 2.53 -13.57
N PHE A 47 -14.23 3.08 -12.38
CA PHE A 47 -14.90 2.37 -11.30
C PHE A 47 -16.33 1.96 -11.66
N ILE A 48 -17.11 2.86 -12.25
CA ILE A 48 -18.45 2.55 -12.76
C ILE A 48 -18.40 1.42 -13.79
N ASN A 49 -17.42 1.44 -14.70
CA ASN A 49 -17.23 0.36 -15.66
C ASN A 49 -16.81 -0.97 -15.00
N PHE A 50 -16.01 -0.94 -13.93
CA PHE A 50 -15.71 -2.15 -13.16
C PHE A 50 -16.97 -2.73 -12.49
N ILE A 51 -17.82 -1.88 -11.90
CA ILE A 51 -19.12 -2.30 -11.35
C ILE A 51 -19.97 -2.95 -12.44
N ARG A 52 -20.10 -2.29 -13.62
CA ARG A 52 -20.83 -2.82 -14.77
C ARG A 52 -20.33 -4.22 -15.14
N LEU A 53 -19.03 -4.38 -15.33
CA LEU A 53 -18.43 -5.65 -15.73
C LEU A 53 -18.68 -6.75 -14.70
N GLN A 54 -18.50 -6.46 -13.42
CA GLN A 54 -18.69 -7.45 -12.37
C GLN A 54 -20.16 -7.88 -12.23
N ILE A 55 -21.12 -6.98 -12.41
CA ILE A 55 -22.54 -7.32 -12.46
C ILE A 55 -22.83 -8.19 -13.68
N GLN A 56 -22.29 -7.84 -14.86
CA GLN A 56 -22.52 -8.57 -16.10
C GLN A 56 -21.97 -9.99 -16.06
N THR A 57 -20.75 -10.16 -15.56
CA THR A 57 -20.07 -11.46 -15.55
C THR A 57 -20.40 -12.30 -14.32
N LYS A 58 -20.97 -11.68 -13.27
CA LYS A 58 -21.12 -12.26 -11.92
C LYS A 58 -19.81 -12.82 -11.36
N LYS A 59 -18.67 -12.33 -11.86
CA LYS A 59 -17.32 -12.79 -11.53
C LYS A 59 -16.40 -11.58 -11.33
N PRO A 60 -15.31 -11.72 -10.54
CA PRO A 60 -14.28 -10.70 -10.45
C PRO A 60 -13.75 -10.31 -11.84
N VAL A 61 -13.45 -9.03 -12.03
CA VAL A 61 -13.01 -8.49 -13.31
C VAL A 61 -11.53 -8.83 -13.54
N LEU A 62 -11.21 -9.43 -14.68
CA LEU A 62 -9.82 -9.72 -15.06
C LEU A 62 -9.07 -8.43 -15.38
N LEU A 63 -7.90 -8.23 -14.77
CA LEU A 63 -7.03 -7.07 -14.97
C LEU A 63 -6.04 -7.27 -16.13
N ASP A 64 -6.56 -7.68 -17.28
CA ASP A 64 -5.80 -7.76 -18.52
C ASP A 64 -6.10 -6.54 -19.41
N LEU A 65 -5.07 -5.82 -19.86
CA LEU A 65 -5.21 -4.61 -20.67
C LEU A 65 -5.95 -4.89 -21.98
N LYS A 66 -5.71 -6.05 -22.60
CA LYS A 66 -6.36 -6.42 -23.87
C LYS A 66 -7.84 -6.74 -23.66
N TYR A 67 -8.18 -7.45 -22.60
CA TYR A 67 -9.57 -7.68 -22.18
C TYR A 67 -10.28 -6.36 -21.87
N LEU A 68 -9.72 -5.53 -21.00
CA LEU A 68 -10.34 -4.28 -20.55
C LEU A 68 -10.51 -3.27 -21.70
N GLY A 69 -9.54 -3.20 -22.63
CA GLY A 69 -9.67 -2.39 -23.84
C GLY A 69 -10.88 -2.79 -24.70
N ARG A 70 -11.12 -4.11 -24.86
CA ARG A 70 -12.33 -4.62 -25.54
C ARG A 70 -13.63 -4.31 -24.79
N GLN A 71 -13.56 -4.08 -23.49
CA GLN A 71 -14.70 -3.70 -22.65
C GLN A 71 -14.96 -2.18 -22.61
N GLY A 72 -14.18 -1.39 -23.36
CA GLY A 72 -14.34 0.06 -23.49
C GLY A 72 -13.52 0.87 -22.48
N PHE A 73 -12.50 0.29 -21.85
CA PHE A 73 -11.55 1.07 -21.05
C PHE A 73 -10.61 1.83 -21.97
N ASP A 74 -10.59 3.15 -21.84
CA ASP A 74 -9.52 3.98 -22.39
C ASP A 74 -8.30 3.94 -21.46
N PHE A 75 -7.09 3.86 -22.01
CA PHE A 75 -5.82 3.89 -21.28
C PHE A 75 -4.92 5.07 -21.66
N THR A 76 -5.35 5.91 -22.61
CA THR A 76 -4.54 7.03 -23.13
C THR A 76 -4.38 8.14 -22.09
N THR A 77 -5.46 8.51 -21.40
CA THR A 77 -5.44 9.63 -20.46
C THR A 77 -4.73 9.30 -19.14
N ARG A 78 -4.85 8.06 -18.66
CA ARG A 78 -4.27 7.65 -17.37
C ARG A 78 -3.89 6.18 -17.36
N ARG A 79 -2.75 5.84 -16.75
CA ARG A 79 -2.32 4.44 -16.58
C ARG A 79 -3.31 3.68 -15.69
N LEU A 80 -3.66 2.46 -16.09
CA LEU A 80 -4.57 1.59 -15.33
C LEU A 80 -4.08 1.32 -13.91
N THR A 81 -2.77 1.14 -13.73
CA THR A 81 -2.14 0.92 -12.42
C THR A 81 -2.41 2.07 -11.44
N SER A 82 -2.43 3.31 -11.93
CA SER A 82 -2.73 4.49 -11.10
C SER A 82 -4.19 4.47 -10.64
N THR A 83 -5.14 4.18 -11.53
CA THR A 83 -6.55 4.01 -11.17
C THR A 83 -6.72 2.89 -10.14
N ILE A 84 -6.10 1.73 -10.37
CA ILE A 84 -6.17 0.60 -9.45
C ILE A 84 -5.71 0.98 -8.05
N ASN A 85 -4.59 1.71 -7.93
CA ASN A 85 -4.07 2.14 -6.63
C ASN A 85 -5.03 3.10 -5.95
N GLN A 86 -5.58 4.08 -6.67
CA GLN A 86 -6.57 5.02 -6.14
C GLN A 86 -7.84 4.32 -5.66
N LEU A 87 -8.33 3.34 -6.42
CA LEU A 87 -9.51 2.56 -6.04
C LEU A 87 -9.25 1.68 -4.79
N LYS A 88 -8.03 1.17 -4.63
CA LYS A 88 -7.62 0.43 -3.42
C LYS A 88 -7.51 1.34 -2.20
N GLU A 89 -6.85 2.50 -2.37
CA GLU A 89 -6.68 3.50 -1.32
C GLU A 89 -8.02 4.08 -0.84
N SER A 90 -9.00 4.14 -1.76
CA SER A 90 -10.37 4.56 -1.46
C SER A 90 -11.25 3.44 -0.90
N GLU A 91 -10.69 2.24 -0.68
CA GLU A 91 -11.40 1.06 -0.16
C GLU A 91 -12.62 0.65 -1.01
N LEU A 92 -12.59 0.93 -2.31
CA LEU A 92 -13.68 0.60 -3.23
C LEU A 92 -13.50 -0.77 -3.89
N VAL A 93 -12.25 -1.25 -3.99
CA VAL A 93 -11.92 -2.51 -4.66
C VAL A 93 -10.87 -3.31 -3.87
N THR A 94 -10.90 -4.63 -4.06
CA THR A 94 -9.83 -5.55 -3.64
C THR A 94 -9.20 -6.20 -4.86
N ILE A 95 -7.88 -6.42 -4.82
CA ILE A 95 -7.18 -7.21 -5.84
C ILE A 95 -6.72 -8.52 -5.25
N ARG A 96 -7.01 -9.61 -5.96
CA ARG A 96 -6.57 -10.96 -5.60
C ARG A 96 -5.73 -11.54 -6.74
N MET A 97 -4.60 -12.12 -6.36
CA MET A 97 -3.78 -12.95 -7.24
C MET A 97 -4.40 -14.36 -7.24
N GLY A 98 -4.71 -14.91 -8.41
CA GLY A 98 -5.33 -16.23 -8.48
C GLY A 98 -5.05 -17.00 -9.76
N SER A 99 -4.87 -18.30 -9.57
CA SER A 99 -5.01 -19.41 -10.53
C SER A 99 -6.18 -20.32 -10.12
N GLY A 100 -7.21 -19.79 -9.44
CA GLY A 100 -8.26 -20.58 -8.80
C GLY A 100 -9.56 -19.82 -8.58
N TRP A 101 -10.21 -19.40 -9.67
CA TRP A 101 -11.63 -19.00 -9.66
C TRP A 101 -12.49 -19.98 -10.49
N ASP A 102 -11.98 -21.19 -10.70
CA ASP A 102 -12.78 -22.30 -11.18
C ASP A 102 -13.24 -23.09 -9.95
N GLN A 103 -14.57 -23.16 -9.82
CA GLN A 103 -15.34 -23.94 -8.84
C GLN A 103 -15.28 -23.42 -7.39
N ASP A 104 -16.27 -22.62 -7.01
CA ASP A 104 -17.33 -23.11 -6.11
C ASP A 104 -18.43 -22.05 -5.98
N GLY A 105 -19.65 -22.49 -6.28
CA GLY A 105 -20.84 -21.73 -6.02
C GLY A 105 -21.21 -21.79 -4.53
N ASN A 106 -21.93 -20.77 -4.10
CA ASN A 106 -22.83 -20.80 -2.95
C ASN A 106 -22.20 -21.00 -1.56
N SER A 107 -22.11 -19.92 -0.78
CA SER A 107 -22.47 -19.99 0.64
C SER A 107 -23.20 -18.72 1.05
N GLU A 108 -24.52 -18.89 1.15
CA GLU A 108 -25.41 -18.06 1.94
C GLU A 108 -24.95 -18.02 3.41
N GLY A 109 -25.34 -16.96 4.10
CA GLY A 109 -24.87 -16.66 5.44
C GLY A 109 -25.45 -17.53 6.54
N THR A 110 -24.93 -17.31 7.74
CA THR A 110 -25.66 -17.51 8.99
C THR A 110 -25.10 -16.55 10.02
N GLY A 111 -25.89 -15.53 10.35
CA GLY A 111 -25.79 -14.88 11.66
C GLY A 111 -26.11 -15.91 12.74
N ARG A 112 -25.43 -15.81 13.86
CA ARG A 112 -25.81 -16.52 15.07
C ARG A 112 -25.71 -15.57 16.25
N GLU A 113 -26.88 -15.13 16.69
CA GLU A 113 -27.14 -14.61 18.02
C GLU A 113 -26.65 -15.60 19.07
N GLN A 114 -25.99 -15.09 20.11
CA GLN A 114 -26.08 -15.69 21.44
C GLN A 114 -26.37 -14.58 22.46
N ARG A 115 -27.59 -14.68 22.99
CA ARG A 115 -28.15 -14.01 24.17
C ARG A 115 -28.17 -15.06 25.30
N GLY A 116 -27.99 -14.61 26.54
CA GLY A 116 -28.16 -15.40 27.77
C GLY A 116 -26.93 -15.30 28.67
N ASN A 117 -26.76 -14.29 29.53
CA ASN A 117 -27.48 -13.91 30.75
C ASN A 117 -27.08 -14.75 31.99
N SER A 118 -26.44 -14.09 32.97
CA SER A 118 -26.56 -14.41 34.40
C SER A 118 -26.10 -13.21 35.25
N GLU A 119 -27.07 -12.59 35.93
CA GLU A 119 -26.96 -11.79 37.16
C GLU A 119 -26.18 -12.60 38.22
N GLY A 120 -25.54 -12.07 39.27
CA GLY A 120 -25.45 -10.74 39.85
C GLY A 120 -25.07 -10.95 41.33
N THR A 121 -24.16 -10.15 41.88
CA THR A 121 -24.21 -9.77 43.32
C THR A 121 -23.43 -8.49 43.53
N GLU A 122 -24.14 -7.47 44.00
CA GLU A 122 -23.63 -6.23 44.55
C GLU A 122 -22.85 -6.49 45.85
N GLN A 123 -21.84 -5.69 46.13
CA GLN A 123 -21.83 -4.91 47.37
C GLN A 123 -20.92 -3.68 47.26
N GLU A 124 -21.42 -2.65 47.91
CA GLU A 124 -21.15 -1.22 47.82
C GLU A 124 -20.08 -0.78 48.83
N GLN A 125 -19.25 0.23 48.51
CA GLN A 125 -19.08 1.43 49.35
C GLN A 125 -18.07 2.43 48.75
N LYS A 126 -18.50 3.70 48.72
CA LYS A 126 -17.74 4.92 48.40
C LYS A 126 -17.08 5.50 49.66
N PRO A 127 -16.17 6.49 49.51
CA PRO A 127 -16.60 7.85 49.90
C PRO A 127 -16.31 8.92 48.85
N LYS A 128 -17.18 9.96 48.85
CA LYS A 128 -17.12 11.21 48.06
C LYS A 128 -16.41 12.31 48.85
N ILE A 129 -15.58 13.14 48.22
CA ILE A 129 -15.41 14.61 48.45
C ILE A 129 -14.96 15.23 47.10
N VAL A 130 -15.85 15.84 46.28
CA VAL A 130 -16.23 17.28 46.15
C VAL A 130 -15.26 18.15 45.30
N THR A 131 -15.77 18.52 44.11
CA THR A 131 -15.64 19.80 43.35
C THR A 131 -14.27 20.22 42.79
N THR A 132 -14.10 20.35 41.47
CA THR A 132 -14.36 21.62 40.76
C THR A 132 -14.45 21.44 39.23
N LYS A 133 -15.27 22.31 38.63
CA LYS A 133 -15.52 22.52 37.21
C LYS A 133 -14.23 22.72 36.39
N GLY A 134 -14.21 22.22 35.17
CA GLY A 134 -13.27 22.69 34.14
C GLY A 134 -13.24 21.82 32.89
N LEU A 135 -14.05 22.18 31.87
CA LEU A 135 -13.73 21.83 30.49
C LEU A 135 -12.30 22.32 30.20
N LYS A 136 -11.38 21.42 29.84
CA LYS A 136 -10.11 21.80 29.20
C LYS A 136 -9.91 21.05 27.89
N LYS A 137 -10.01 21.83 26.82
CA LYS A 137 -9.67 21.53 25.43
C LYS A 137 -8.30 20.84 25.36
N LYS A 138 -8.24 19.61 24.80
CA LYS A 138 -7.01 19.04 24.24
C LYS A 138 -6.70 19.83 22.96
N SER A 139 -5.81 20.80 23.08
CA SER A 139 -5.49 21.79 22.06
C SER A 139 -4.57 21.20 20.98
N VAL A 140 -5.14 20.83 19.84
CA VAL A 140 -4.68 20.94 18.42
C VAL A 140 -3.21 20.64 18.04
N THR A 141 -2.22 20.98 18.85
CA THR A 141 -0.78 20.85 18.56
C THR A 141 -0.28 19.41 18.67
N GLN A 142 -0.67 18.65 19.70
CA GLN A 142 -0.26 17.24 19.85
C GLN A 142 -0.80 16.36 18.71
N SER A 143 -2.06 16.55 18.31
CA SER A 143 -2.66 15.78 17.21
C SER A 143 -1.99 16.03 15.86
N ARG A 144 -1.44 17.23 15.63
CA ARG A 144 -0.73 17.56 14.39
C ARG A 144 0.65 16.91 14.33
N VAL A 145 1.37 16.89 15.46
CA VAL A 145 2.68 16.22 15.57
C VAL A 145 2.53 14.71 15.43
N GLU A 146 1.55 14.10 16.11
CA GLU A 146 1.23 12.67 15.99
C GLU A 146 0.92 12.28 14.53
N LYS A 147 0.04 13.06 13.88
CA LYS A 147 -0.32 12.85 12.47
C LYS A 147 0.90 12.93 11.55
N SER A 148 1.75 13.94 11.75
CA SER A 148 2.97 14.10 10.95
C SER A 148 3.97 12.94 11.12
N ARG A 149 4.06 12.36 12.33
CA ARG A 149 4.90 11.19 12.60
C ARG A 149 4.37 9.93 11.94
N VAL A 150 3.05 9.70 12.04
CA VAL A 150 2.38 8.60 11.31
C VAL A 150 2.62 8.73 9.81
N ASP A 151 2.51 9.95 9.27
CA ASP A 151 2.75 10.19 7.85
C ASP A 151 4.21 9.88 7.43
N ILE A 152 5.22 10.18 8.29
CA ILE A 152 6.63 9.83 8.03
C ILE A 152 6.83 8.31 8.03
N HIS A 153 6.27 7.59 9.01
CA HIS A 153 6.38 6.13 9.08
C HIS A 153 5.82 5.48 7.82
N VAL A 154 4.65 5.95 7.37
CA VAL A 154 4.01 5.46 6.15
C VAL A 154 4.91 5.70 4.94
N ARG A 155 5.52 6.88 4.80
CA ARG A 155 6.40 7.19 3.66
C ARG A 155 7.67 6.33 3.64
N VAL A 156 8.38 6.24 4.77
CA VAL A 156 9.60 5.40 4.88
C VAL A 156 9.28 3.92 4.60
N PHE A 157 8.20 3.41 5.16
CA PHE A 157 7.76 2.02 4.94
C PHE A 157 7.34 1.77 3.48
N THR A 158 6.61 2.71 2.89
CA THR A 158 6.14 2.61 1.50
C THR A 158 7.29 2.61 0.51
N GLU A 159 8.28 3.50 0.70
CA GLU A 159 9.46 3.53 -0.16
C GLU A 159 10.27 2.23 -0.06
N TRP A 160 10.47 1.70 1.15
CA TRP A 160 11.11 0.39 1.32
C TRP A 160 10.39 -0.72 0.54
N ASN A 161 9.06 -0.79 0.65
CA ASN A 161 8.26 -1.80 -0.04
C ASN A 161 8.28 -1.64 -1.56
N ARG A 162 8.32 -0.39 -2.04
CA ARG A 162 8.43 -0.05 -3.46
C ARG A 162 9.74 -0.53 -4.07
N MET A 163 10.84 -0.57 -3.32
CA MET A 163 12.13 -1.08 -3.80
C MET A 163 12.11 -2.58 -4.10
N ALA A 164 11.09 -3.32 -3.63
CA ALA A 164 10.87 -4.73 -3.88
C ALA A 164 12.09 -5.64 -3.61
N ILE A 165 12.88 -5.31 -2.57
CA ILE A 165 14.01 -6.14 -2.10
C ILE A 165 13.49 -7.22 -1.14
N LYS A 166 12.88 -6.79 -0.03
CA LYS A 166 12.13 -7.62 0.92
C LYS A 166 10.90 -6.84 1.36
N GLN A 167 9.74 -7.22 0.83
CA GLN A 167 8.47 -6.54 1.09
C GLN A 167 7.85 -6.97 2.41
N HIS A 168 7.33 -5.99 3.14
CA HIS A 168 6.73 -6.15 4.46
C HIS A 168 5.24 -5.85 4.42
N ARG A 169 4.43 -6.61 5.17
CA ARG A 169 2.96 -6.47 5.18
C ARG A 169 2.42 -5.59 6.30
N ASN A 170 3.15 -5.46 7.39
CA ASN A 170 2.70 -4.77 8.59
C ASN A 170 3.71 -3.68 8.95
N ILE A 171 3.24 -2.42 8.94
CA ILE A 171 4.02 -1.23 9.28
C ILE A 171 4.34 -1.12 10.77
N ASP A 172 3.42 -1.57 11.64
CA ASP A 172 3.51 -1.39 13.09
C ASP A 172 4.76 -2.04 13.69
N LYS A 173 5.28 -3.09 13.03
CA LYS A 173 6.52 -3.77 13.42
C LYS A 173 7.78 -2.94 13.22
N TYR A 174 7.73 -1.92 12.37
CA TYR A 174 8.90 -1.14 11.96
C TYR A 174 8.87 0.28 12.52
N THR A 175 7.75 0.71 13.08
CA THR A 175 7.56 2.04 13.69
C THR A 175 8.67 2.40 14.67
N SER A 176 9.08 1.45 15.52
CA SER A 176 10.17 1.64 16.49
C SER A 176 11.54 1.81 15.81
N SER A 177 11.88 0.97 14.83
CA SER A 177 13.13 1.08 14.06
C SER A 177 13.20 2.38 13.25
N ILE A 178 12.06 2.82 12.69
CA ILE A 178 11.98 4.10 11.96
C ILE A 178 12.18 5.26 12.92
N ASN A 179 11.55 5.24 14.10
CA ASN A 179 11.79 6.25 15.12
C ASN A 179 13.26 6.31 15.55
N GLY A 180 13.92 5.16 15.77
CA GLY A 180 15.34 5.13 16.12
C GLY A 180 16.24 5.73 15.03
N ALA A 181 15.93 5.50 13.75
CA ALA A 181 16.66 6.16 12.66
C ALA A 181 16.41 7.67 12.61
N LEU A 182 15.17 8.11 12.88
CA LEU A 182 14.77 9.53 12.87
C LEU A 182 15.40 10.36 14.01
N GLU A 183 16.02 9.71 15.01
CA GLU A 183 16.80 10.41 16.04
C GLU A 183 18.10 11.02 15.47
N TYR A 184 18.64 10.44 14.39
CA TYR A 184 19.95 10.80 13.83
C TYR A 184 19.88 11.27 12.38
N TYR A 185 18.87 10.84 11.63
CA TYR A 185 18.72 11.10 10.21
C TYR A 185 17.36 11.71 9.91
N SER A 186 17.32 12.66 8.99
CA SER A 186 16.05 13.15 8.45
C SER A 186 15.36 12.08 7.59
N GLU A 187 14.05 12.21 7.42
CA GLU A 187 13.27 11.35 6.52
C GLU A 187 13.90 11.26 5.12
N GLN A 188 14.33 12.41 4.58
CA GLN A 188 14.92 12.47 3.24
C GLN A 188 16.25 11.73 3.16
N GLU A 189 17.08 11.83 4.19
CA GLU A 189 18.35 11.09 4.27
C GLU A 189 18.11 9.58 4.37
N ILE A 190 17.11 9.15 5.15
CA ILE A 190 16.72 7.74 5.26
C ILE A 190 16.28 7.22 3.89
N ILE A 191 15.37 7.91 3.19
CA ILE A 191 14.87 7.53 1.87
C ILE A 191 16.01 7.54 0.83
N GLN A 192 16.90 8.52 0.88
CA GLN A 192 18.05 8.59 -0.01
C GLN A 192 19.01 7.41 0.22
N ALA A 193 19.29 7.08 1.48
CA ALA A 193 20.13 5.93 1.83
C ALA A 193 19.52 4.62 1.33
N MET A 194 18.20 4.46 1.45
CA MET A 194 17.48 3.32 0.86
C MET A 194 17.69 3.24 -0.65
N ASN A 195 17.51 4.34 -1.38
CA ASN A 195 17.70 4.37 -2.83
C ASN A 195 19.15 4.03 -3.24
N ASN A 196 20.14 4.59 -2.52
CA ASN A 196 21.55 4.27 -2.73
C ASN A 196 21.82 2.77 -2.51
N TYR A 197 21.27 2.20 -1.44
CA TYR A 197 21.35 0.77 -1.16
C TYR A 197 20.77 -0.08 -2.30
N LYS A 198 19.57 0.25 -2.82
CA LYS A 198 18.97 -0.48 -3.95
C LYS A 198 19.89 -0.45 -5.17
N LEU A 199 20.42 0.71 -5.51
CA LEU A 199 21.30 0.87 -6.68
C LEU A 199 22.59 0.07 -6.52
N VAL A 200 23.22 0.12 -5.35
CA VAL A 200 24.42 -0.66 -5.05
C VAL A 200 24.14 -2.16 -5.10
N LEU A 201 22.97 -2.61 -4.63
CA LEU A 201 22.60 -4.03 -4.62
C LEU A 201 22.28 -4.61 -6.01
N VAL A 202 21.69 -3.81 -6.92
CA VAL A 202 21.27 -4.31 -8.25
C VAL A 202 22.25 -4.00 -9.37
N SER A 203 23.22 -3.13 -9.14
CA SER A 203 24.13 -2.70 -10.18
C SER A 203 25.33 -3.63 -10.29
N ASP A 204 25.59 -4.12 -11.51
CA ASP A 204 26.79 -4.91 -11.85
C ASP A 204 28.12 -4.16 -11.61
N LYS A 205 28.05 -2.85 -11.36
CA LYS A 205 29.22 -2.02 -11.04
C LYS A 205 29.67 -2.14 -9.59
N HIS A 206 28.94 -2.87 -8.73
CA HIS A 206 29.23 -2.99 -7.31
C HIS A 206 29.26 -4.46 -6.84
N TYR A 207 30.06 -4.76 -5.80
CA TYR A 207 30.21 -6.15 -5.29
C TYR A 207 29.19 -6.52 -4.21
N TYR A 208 28.33 -5.58 -3.83
CA TYR A 208 27.49 -5.72 -2.65
C TYR A 208 26.31 -6.68 -2.90
N SER A 209 26.15 -7.68 -2.02
CA SER A 209 25.14 -8.74 -2.18
C SER A 209 24.26 -8.96 -0.94
N HIS A 210 24.43 -8.17 0.12
CA HIS A 210 23.71 -8.41 1.37
C HIS A 210 22.26 -7.88 1.33
N PHE A 211 21.32 -8.71 1.79
CA PHE A 211 19.88 -8.41 1.78
C PHE A 211 19.34 -8.11 3.18
N PHE A 212 19.13 -6.83 3.49
CA PHE A 212 18.52 -6.40 4.74
C PHE A 212 16.98 -6.53 4.71
N THR A 213 16.39 -6.70 5.89
CA THR A 213 15.00 -6.31 6.18
C THR A 213 14.97 -4.84 6.63
N LEU A 214 13.80 -4.19 6.69
CA LEU A 214 13.72 -2.74 6.94
C LEU A 214 14.29 -2.38 8.32
N ASP A 215 13.87 -3.10 9.35
CA ASP A 215 14.39 -3.00 10.71
C ASP A 215 15.92 -3.13 10.78
N LYS A 216 16.48 -4.14 10.10
CA LYS A 216 17.92 -4.40 10.09
C LYS A 216 18.68 -3.33 9.32
N PHE A 217 18.15 -2.88 8.19
CA PHE A 217 18.75 -1.79 7.44
C PHE A 217 18.84 -0.52 8.29
N LEU A 218 17.76 -0.17 8.99
CA LEU A 218 17.70 1.04 9.80
C LEU A 218 18.56 0.97 11.07
N ALA A 219 18.70 -0.21 11.69
CA ALA A 219 19.32 -0.34 13.01
C ALA A 219 20.77 -0.88 12.99
N GLN A 220 21.20 -1.59 11.94
CA GLN A 220 22.53 -2.20 11.93
C GLN A 220 23.61 -1.21 11.48
N LYS A 221 24.79 -1.31 12.11
CA LYS A 221 25.97 -0.46 11.84
C LYS A 221 26.42 -0.47 10.38
N ASN A 222 26.22 -1.58 9.67
CA ASN A 222 26.56 -1.72 8.25
C ASN A 222 25.38 -1.49 7.30
N GLY A 223 24.22 -1.11 7.84
CA GLY A 223 23.00 -0.79 7.10
C GLY A 223 23.00 0.68 6.69
N LEU A 224 22.01 1.44 7.15
CA LEU A 224 21.69 2.79 6.73
C LEU A 224 22.89 3.72 6.67
N GLU A 225 23.72 3.74 7.71
CA GLU A 225 24.90 4.62 7.83
C GLU A 225 25.82 4.51 6.59
N ASN A 226 26.06 3.30 6.09
CA ASN A 226 26.94 3.07 4.94
C ASN A 226 26.38 3.58 3.61
N PHE A 227 25.07 3.83 3.53
CA PHE A 227 24.40 4.23 2.30
C PHE A 227 23.98 5.69 2.28
N VAL A 228 24.22 6.45 3.36
CA VAL A 228 24.07 7.90 3.37
C VAL A 228 25.06 8.51 2.38
N SER A 229 24.64 9.56 1.66
CA SER A 229 25.44 10.21 0.61
C SER A 229 26.82 10.68 1.08
N GLY A 230 26.95 11.10 2.34
CA GLY A 230 28.22 11.50 2.95
C GLY A 230 29.29 10.40 2.97
N ASN A 231 28.87 9.13 3.00
CA ASN A 231 29.77 7.97 3.05
C ASN A 231 30.09 7.39 1.66
N LYS A 232 29.69 8.08 0.58
CA LYS A 232 30.02 7.73 -0.81
C LYS A 232 29.82 6.25 -1.16
N PRO A 233 28.61 5.69 -0.99
CA PRO A 233 28.35 4.26 -1.12
C PRO A 233 28.78 3.66 -2.47
N PHE A 234 28.63 4.41 -3.56
CA PHE A 234 28.99 3.93 -4.90
C PHE A 234 30.51 3.72 -5.08
N GLU A 235 31.33 4.53 -4.40
CA GLU A 235 32.78 4.37 -4.42
C GLU A 235 33.20 3.22 -3.49
N ALA A 236 32.63 3.17 -2.28
CA ALA A 236 32.93 2.16 -1.29
C ALA A 236 32.65 0.73 -1.77
N TYR A 237 31.60 0.55 -2.58
CA TYR A 237 31.17 -0.75 -3.09
C TYR A 237 31.54 -1.02 -4.55
N LYS A 238 32.34 -0.16 -5.20
CA LYS A 238 32.68 -0.29 -6.62
C LYS A 238 33.46 -1.59 -6.91
N ASN A 239 33.06 -2.31 -7.96
CA ASN A 239 33.80 -3.45 -8.50
C ASN A 239 35.12 -2.98 -9.12
N LYS A 240 36.24 -3.56 -8.66
CA LYS A 240 37.58 -3.29 -9.21
C LYS A 240 37.85 -4.05 -10.53
N SER A 241 36.96 -4.96 -10.94
CA SER A 241 37.15 -5.90 -12.05
C SER A 241 36.87 -5.33 -13.46
N ASN A 242 36.32 -4.12 -13.60
CA ASN A 242 35.98 -3.54 -14.91
C ASN A 242 37.05 -2.64 -15.54
N ASN A 243 38.24 -2.52 -14.94
CA ASN A 243 39.33 -1.69 -15.49
C ASN A 243 40.32 -2.44 -16.42
N PHE A 244 40.17 -3.75 -16.65
CA PHE A 244 41.12 -4.52 -17.47
C PHE A 244 40.73 -4.67 -18.96
N VAL A 245 39.54 -4.24 -19.38
CA VAL A 245 39.06 -4.49 -20.76
C VAL A 245 39.22 -3.28 -21.70
N GLN A 246 39.49 -2.08 -21.18
CA GLN A 246 39.62 -0.88 -22.03
C GLN A 246 41.05 -0.48 -22.40
N ASP A 247 42.09 -1.03 -21.76
CA ASP A 247 43.48 -0.64 -22.06
C ASP A 247 44.13 -1.44 -23.22
N ASN A 248 43.59 -2.62 -23.56
CA ASN A 248 44.18 -3.50 -24.57
C ASN A 248 43.72 -3.23 -26.02
N ARG A 249 43.02 -2.13 -26.29
CA ARG A 249 42.61 -1.76 -27.67
C ARG A 249 43.44 -0.65 -28.32
N GLN A 250 44.48 -0.14 -27.65
CA GLN A 250 45.37 0.88 -28.22
C GLN A 250 46.81 0.40 -28.53
N ASN A 251 47.22 -0.81 -28.13
CA ASN A 251 48.59 -1.30 -28.34
C ASN A 251 48.67 -2.52 -29.27
N GLY A 252 48.07 -2.45 -30.47
CA GLY A 252 48.13 -3.54 -31.45
C GLY A 252 47.94 -3.10 -32.89
N VAL A 253 48.79 -2.20 -33.38
CA VAL A 253 48.95 -1.97 -34.82
C VAL A 253 50.33 -2.48 -35.24
N ALA A 254 50.27 -3.62 -35.94
CA ALA A 254 51.10 -4.10 -37.05
C ALA A 254 52.64 -4.03 -36.97
N ILE A 255 53.25 -5.23 -36.99
CA ILE A 255 54.47 -5.54 -37.76
C ILE A 255 54.02 -5.81 -39.21
#